data_AF-A0A961T5C8-F1
#
_entry.id   AF-A0A961T5C8-F1
#
_cell.length_a   1.000
_cell.length_b   1.000
_cell.length_c   1.000
_cell.angle_alpha   90.00
_cell.angle_beta   90.00
_cell.angle_gamma   90.00
#
_symmetry.space_group_name_H-M   'P 1'
#
loop_
_entity.id
_entity.type
_entity.pdbx_description
1 polymer ?
#
loop_
_entity_poly.entity_id
_entity_poly.type
_entity_poly.pdbx_seq_one_letter_code
_entity_poly.pdbx_strand_id
1 'polypeptide(L)'
;MFTTETRKEIAAVAAEFRIEPAALLAVAEIESGGSAYALVEGRREPLIRFEGHYFDRRLAGDKQKRARRAGLSSPEAGAIANPPGQSARWRLLEQAAAIDRKAAFESVSWGLGQVMGAHWAWLGFASVEALVAEARSGAA
;
A
#
# COMPACT_ATOMS: atom_id res chain seq x y z
N MET A 1 -6.63 10.84 13.40
CA MET A 1 -5.50 11.12 14.32
C MET A 1 -5.07 9.81 14.93
N PHE A 2 -3.76 9.54 15.00
CA PHE A 2 -3.25 8.27 15.50
C PHE A 2 -3.67 7.98 16.93
N THR A 3 -3.93 6.70 17.21
CA THR A 3 -4.17 6.21 18.56
C THR A 3 -2.89 6.35 19.41
N THR A 4 -3.05 6.35 20.74
CA THR A 4 -1.90 6.36 21.66
C THR A 4 -0.96 5.19 21.40
N GLU A 5 -1.50 4.02 21.06
CA GLU A 5 -0.72 2.82 20.76
C GLU A 5 0.14 3.00 19.50
N THR A 6 -0.47 3.45 18.40
CA THR A 6 0.27 3.72 17.15
C THR A 6 1.34 4.78 17.35
N ARG A 7 1.09 5.82 18.17
CA ARG A 7 2.10 6.83 18.49
C ARG A 7 3.29 6.23 19.25
N LYS A 8 3.04 5.29 20.18
CA LYS A 8 4.09 4.58 20.91
C LYS A 8 4.92 3.67 20.01
N GLU A 9 4.27 2.93 19.12
CA GLU A 9 4.93 2.07 18.11
C GLU A 9 5.87 2.91 17.23
N ILE A 10 5.37 4.02 16.66
CA ILE A 10 6.18 4.93 15.84
C ILE A 10 7.35 5.52 16.64
N ALA A 11 7.13 5.92 17.90
CA ALA A 11 8.20 6.46 18.75
C ALA A 11 9.28 5.43 19.10
N ALA A 12 8.90 4.16 19.26
CA ALA A 12 9.85 3.07 19.50
C ALA A 12 10.74 2.84 18.27
N VAL A 13 10.15 2.79 17.07
CA VAL A 13 10.89 2.72 15.80
C VAL A 13 11.81 3.94 15.64
N ALA A 14 11.32 5.14 15.94
CA ALA A 14 12.14 6.35 15.88
C ALA A 14 13.38 6.23 16.76
N ALA A 15 13.23 5.73 17.99
CA ALA A 15 14.35 5.52 18.91
C ALA A 15 15.36 4.48 18.38
N GLU A 16 14.89 3.37 17.80
CA GLU A 16 15.74 2.34 17.19
C GLU A 16 16.62 2.92 16.08
N PHE A 17 16.02 3.72 15.19
CA PHE A 17 16.74 4.35 14.08
C PHE A 17 17.45 5.65 14.46
N ARG A 18 17.41 6.05 15.74
CA ARG A 18 17.96 7.34 16.25
C ARG A 18 17.41 8.56 15.51
N ILE A 19 16.13 8.49 15.16
CA ILE A 19 15.32 9.57 14.59
C ILE A 19 14.59 10.27 15.73
N GLU A 20 14.44 11.58 15.64
CA GLU A 20 13.62 12.34 16.58
C GLU A 20 12.15 11.89 16.47
N PRO A 21 11.49 11.45 17.57
CA PRO A 21 10.16 10.87 17.49
C PRO A 21 9.10 11.76 16.84
N ALA A 22 9.09 13.06 17.11
CA ALA A 22 8.12 13.96 16.50
C ALA A 22 8.32 14.09 14.98
N ALA A 23 9.56 14.04 14.49
CA ALA A 23 9.87 14.06 13.06
C ALA A 23 9.31 12.84 12.35
N LEU A 24 9.52 11.62 12.88
CA LEU A 24 8.96 10.42 12.27
C LEU A 24 7.42 10.40 12.35
N LEU A 25 6.86 10.88 13.47
CA LEU A 25 5.41 10.97 13.65
C LEU A 25 4.77 11.97 12.68
N ALA A 26 5.44 13.10 12.41
CA ALA A 26 4.99 14.10 11.45
C ALA A 26 4.97 13.54 10.01
N VAL A 27 6.02 12.81 9.61
CA VAL A 27 6.05 12.12 8.31
C VAL A 27 4.91 11.12 8.22
N ALA A 28 4.76 10.25 9.23
CA ALA A 28 3.68 9.27 9.25
C ALA A 28 2.29 9.93 9.18
N GLU A 29 2.07 11.04 9.88
CA GLU A 29 0.80 11.75 9.88
C GLU A 29 0.45 12.34 8.51
N ILE A 30 1.43 12.96 7.84
CA ILE A 30 1.26 13.53 6.49
C ILE A 30 0.97 12.44 5.46
N GLU A 31 1.75 11.35 5.46
CA GLU A 31 1.63 10.29 4.46
C GLU A 31 0.36 9.43 4.62
N SER A 32 -0.16 9.33 5.84
CA SER A 32 -1.30 8.45 6.15
C SER A 32 -2.61 9.20 6.46
N GLY A 33 -2.59 10.54 6.52
CA GLY A 33 -3.72 11.32 7.04
C GLY A 33 -4.02 11.01 8.51
N GLY A 34 -2.96 10.68 9.29
CA GLY A 34 -3.05 10.35 10.70
C GLY A 34 -3.86 9.08 11.02
N SER A 35 -3.87 8.10 10.12
CA SER A 35 -4.54 6.80 10.30
C SER A 35 -3.62 5.66 9.88
N ALA A 36 -3.29 4.73 10.78
CA ALA A 36 -2.44 3.59 10.40
C ALA A 36 -3.21 2.51 9.64
N TYR A 37 -4.51 2.40 9.89
CA TYR A 37 -5.37 1.34 9.37
C TYR A 37 -6.76 1.86 9.03
N ALA A 38 -7.47 1.10 8.21
CA ALA A 38 -8.89 1.23 8.01
C ALA A 38 -9.60 -0.09 8.31
N LEU A 39 -10.86 0.00 8.71
CA LEU A 39 -11.74 -1.16 8.81
C LEU A 39 -12.32 -1.45 7.42
N VAL A 40 -11.90 -2.56 6.82
CA VAL A 40 -12.36 -3.03 5.52
C VAL A 40 -12.98 -4.39 5.72
N GLU A 41 -14.29 -4.50 5.49
CA GLU A 41 -15.06 -5.75 5.64
C GLU A 41 -14.84 -6.43 7.00
N GLY A 42 -14.80 -5.62 8.07
CA GLY A 42 -14.60 -6.10 9.44
C GLY A 42 -13.15 -6.43 9.81
N ARG A 43 -12.20 -6.26 8.89
CA ARG A 43 -10.77 -6.49 9.11
C ARG A 43 -10.01 -5.16 9.21
N ARG A 44 -9.04 -5.12 10.12
CA ARG A 44 -8.08 -4.02 10.20
C ARG A 44 -7.05 -4.21 9.09
N GLU A 45 -7.14 -3.39 8.05
CA GLU A 45 -6.26 -3.44 6.89
C GLU A 45 -5.39 -2.17 6.82
N PRO A 46 -4.13 -2.25 6.33
CA PRO A 46 -3.31 -1.08 6.12
C PRO A 46 -3.94 -0.16 5.09
N LEU A 47 -3.59 1.13 5.18
CA LEU A 47 -3.93 2.06 4.12
C LEU A 47 -3.22 1.66 2.83
N ILE A 48 -3.93 1.70 1.73
CA ILE A 48 -3.39 1.42 0.41
C ILE A 48 -3.62 2.57 -0.57
N ARG A 49 -2.73 2.64 -1.55
CA ARG A 49 -2.89 3.41 -2.78
C ARG A 49 -2.46 2.57 -3.97
N PHE A 50 -3.36 2.40 -4.93
CA PHE A 50 -3.12 1.59 -6.12
C PHE A 50 -2.54 2.44 -7.25
N GLU A 51 -1.48 1.96 -7.88
CA GLU A 51 -0.79 2.62 -8.99
C GLU A 51 -1.06 1.89 -10.32
N GLY A 52 -2.07 2.36 -11.05
CA GLY A 52 -2.46 1.74 -12.33
C GLY A 52 -1.34 1.67 -13.37
N HIS A 53 -0.37 2.59 -13.33
CA HIS A 53 0.80 2.59 -14.20
C HIS A 53 1.88 1.59 -13.80
N TYR A 54 2.04 1.30 -12.50
CA TYR A 54 2.86 0.18 -12.06
C TYR A 54 2.24 -1.14 -12.50
N PHE A 55 0.91 -1.24 -12.40
CA PHE A 55 0.19 -2.44 -12.80
C PHE A 55 0.30 -2.66 -14.31
N ASP A 56 0.15 -1.61 -15.11
CA ASP A 56 0.31 -1.68 -16.56
C ASP A 56 1.70 -2.18 -16.96
N ARG A 57 2.76 -1.62 -16.34
CA ARG A 57 4.16 -1.97 -16.62
C ARG A 57 4.52 -3.41 -16.23
N ARG A 58 3.80 -3.99 -15.28
CA ARG A 58 4.05 -5.36 -14.78
C ARG A 58 3.31 -6.45 -15.53
N LEU A 59 2.35 -6.06 -16.35
CA LEU A 59 1.61 -6.99 -17.19
C LEU A 59 2.18 -7.00 -18.61
N ALA A 60 1.93 -8.10 -19.31
CA ALA A 60 2.20 -8.22 -20.73
C ALA A 60 1.08 -9.02 -21.42
N GLY A 61 1.01 -8.92 -22.74
CA GLY A 61 0.08 -9.69 -23.56
C GLY A 61 -1.38 -9.49 -23.15
N ASP A 62 -2.12 -10.59 -23.06
CA ASP A 62 -3.56 -10.55 -22.83
C ASP A 62 -3.97 -10.03 -21.45
N LYS A 63 -3.13 -10.24 -20.43
CA LYS A 63 -3.37 -9.69 -19.09
C LYS A 63 -3.35 -8.16 -19.10
N GLN A 64 -2.36 -7.55 -19.76
CA GLN A 64 -2.26 -6.09 -19.88
C GLN A 64 -3.44 -5.52 -20.68
N LYS A 65 -3.78 -6.14 -21.82
CA LYS A 65 -4.95 -5.73 -22.62
C LYS A 65 -6.25 -5.82 -21.83
N ARG A 66 -6.43 -6.89 -21.05
CA ARG A 66 -7.60 -7.07 -20.17
C ARG A 66 -7.65 -6.01 -19.06
N ALA A 67 -6.51 -5.71 -18.42
CA ALA A 67 -6.44 -4.68 -17.38
C ALA A 67 -6.77 -3.28 -17.93
N ARG A 68 -6.23 -2.90 -19.08
CA ARG A 68 -6.56 -1.64 -19.76
C ARG A 68 -8.04 -1.55 -20.12
N ARG A 69 -8.61 -2.60 -20.72
CA ARG A 69 -10.05 -2.64 -21.06
C ARG A 69 -10.96 -2.56 -19.84
N ALA A 70 -10.53 -3.11 -18.71
CA ALA A 70 -11.25 -3.05 -17.44
C ALA A 70 -11.08 -1.71 -16.70
N GLY A 71 -10.30 -0.76 -17.24
CA GLY A 71 -10.01 0.50 -16.55
C GLY A 71 -9.14 0.32 -15.29
N LEU A 72 -8.34 -0.75 -15.22
CA LEU A 72 -7.49 -1.09 -14.07
C LEU A 72 -6.02 -0.73 -14.29
N SER A 73 -5.61 -0.47 -15.54
CA SER A 73 -4.23 -0.09 -15.85
C SER A 73 -4.17 0.95 -16.96
N SER A 74 -3.14 1.79 -16.91
CA SER A 74 -2.81 2.78 -17.92
C SER A 74 -1.30 3.03 -17.87
N PRO A 75 -0.59 3.22 -18.99
CA PRO A 75 0.81 3.62 -18.96
C PRO A 75 1.03 5.01 -18.35
N GLU A 76 -0.01 5.84 -18.30
CA GLU A 76 0.04 7.18 -17.73
C GLU A 76 -0.19 7.16 -16.21
N ALA A 77 0.73 7.77 -15.46
CA ALA A 77 0.60 7.91 -14.01
C ALA A 77 -0.60 8.79 -13.65
N GLY A 78 -1.41 8.35 -12.69
CA GLY A 78 -2.60 9.09 -12.24
C GLY A 78 -3.86 8.91 -13.10
N ALA A 79 -3.76 8.27 -14.28
CA ALA A 79 -4.92 8.02 -15.14
C ALA A 79 -5.95 7.07 -14.50
N ILE A 80 -5.50 6.18 -13.60
CA ILE A 80 -6.39 5.33 -12.80
C ILE A 80 -6.58 6.00 -11.44
N ALA A 81 -7.73 6.64 -11.25
CA ALA A 81 -8.07 7.33 -10.01
C ALA A 81 -8.27 6.33 -8.87
N ASN A 82 -7.69 6.63 -7.71
CA ASN A 82 -8.01 5.89 -6.49
C ASN A 82 -9.38 6.34 -5.98
N PRO A 83 -10.35 5.43 -5.78
CA PRO A 83 -11.65 5.79 -5.27
C PRO A 83 -11.55 6.35 -3.83
N PRO A 84 -12.56 7.14 -3.41
CA PRO A 84 -12.62 7.65 -2.05
C PRO A 84 -12.80 6.49 -1.06
N GLY A 85 -12.04 6.52 0.02
CA GLY A 85 -12.12 5.54 1.11
C GLY A 85 -11.38 4.23 0.84
N GLN A 86 -10.87 3.63 1.92
CA GLN A 86 -10.03 2.43 1.83
C GLN A 86 -10.80 1.19 1.34
N SER A 87 -12.06 1.00 1.74
CA SER A 87 -12.85 -0.16 1.28
C SER A 87 -12.99 -0.21 -0.24
N ALA A 88 -13.16 0.95 -0.90
CA ALA A 88 -13.23 1.00 -2.36
C ALA A 88 -11.87 0.75 -3.02
N ARG A 89 -10.77 1.23 -2.41
CA ARG A 89 -9.40 0.95 -2.89
C ARG A 89 -9.04 -0.52 -2.77
N TRP A 90 -9.47 -1.18 -1.69
CA TRP A 90 -9.27 -2.61 -1.51
C TRP A 90 -10.03 -3.43 -2.55
N ARG A 91 -11.27 -3.05 -2.88
CA ARG A 91 -12.00 -3.66 -4.01
C ARG A 91 -11.31 -3.46 -5.36
N LEU A 92 -10.75 -2.26 -5.61
CA LEU A 92 -9.95 -2.00 -6.82
C LEU A 92 -8.74 -2.94 -6.89
N LEU A 93 -8.03 -3.13 -5.77
CA LEU A 93 -6.94 -4.08 -5.67
C LEU A 93 -7.39 -5.52 -5.92
N GLU A 94 -8.54 -5.95 -5.38
CA GLU A 94 -9.09 -7.29 -5.62
C GLU A 94 -9.40 -7.55 -7.10
N GLN A 95 -9.98 -6.56 -7.79
CA GLN A 95 -10.23 -6.62 -9.23
C GLN A 95 -8.92 -6.78 -10.02
N ALA A 96 -7.88 -6.01 -9.67
CA ALA A 96 -6.56 -6.14 -10.28
C ALA A 96 -5.92 -7.51 -9.97
N ALA A 97 -6.03 -7.98 -8.73
CA ALA A 97 -5.47 -9.24 -8.28
C ALA A 97 -6.14 -10.46 -8.95
N ALA A 98 -7.39 -10.34 -9.38
CA ALA A 98 -8.07 -11.34 -10.20
C ALA A 98 -7.48 -11.46 -11.63
N ILE A 99 -6.73 -10.46 -12.10
CA ILE A 99 -5.96 -10.53 -13.36
C ILE A 99 -4.58 -11.14 -13.10
N ASP A 100 -3.86 -10.56 -12.15
CA ASP A 100 -2.55 -11.02 -11.74
C ASP A 100 -2.26 -10.54 -10.31
N ARG A 101 -2.27 -11.48 -9.36
CA ARG A 101 -2.15 -11.16 -7.94
C ARG A 101 -0.81 -10.54 -7.58
N LYS A 102 0.28 -11.12 -8.07
CA LYS A 102 1.62 -10.62 -7.78
C LYS A 102 1.80 -9.23 -8.34
N ALA A 103 1.47 -9.01 -9.62
CA ALA A 103 1.59 -7.71 -10.24
C ALA A 103 0.71 -6.66 -9.57
N ALA A 104 -0.50 -7.01 -9.15
CA ALA A 104 -1.40 -6.10 -8.46
C ALA A 104 -0.81 -5.67 -7.10
N PHE A 105 -0.27 -6.61 -6.32
CA PHE A 105 0.29 -6.33 -5.01
C PHE A 105 1.59 -5.53 -5.10
N GLU A 106 2.40 -5.77 -6.14
CA GLU A 106 3.59 -4.96 -6.43
C GLU A 106 3.25 -3.54 -6.92
N SER A 107 1.98 -3.29 -7.28
CA SER A 107 1.50 -2.01 -7.79
C SER A 107 0.69 -1.22 -6.76
N VAL A 108 0.89 -1.52 -5.49
CA VAL A 108 0.25 -0.84 -4.36
C VAL A 108 1.31 -0.27 -3.43
N SER A 109 1.09 0.96 -2.98
CA SER A 109 1.76 1.52 -1.80
C SER A 109 1.03 1.07 -0.53
N TRP A 110 1.78 0.57 0.44
CA TRP A 110 1.26 -0.12 1.63
C TRP A 110 1.57 0.63 2.93
N GLY A 111 0.57 0.75 3.81
CA GLY A 111 0.72 1.14 5.21
C GLY A 111 1.10 2.60 5.43
N LEU A 112 1.59 2.89 6.63
CA LEU A 112 1.91 4.24 7.10
C LEU A 112 2.92 4.97 6.22
N GLY A 113 3.99 4.29 5.81
CA GLY A 113 5.03 4.86 4.97
C GLY A 113 4.70 4.81 3.47
N GLN A 114 3.51 4.35 3.08
CA GLN A 114 3.10 4.17 1.68
C GLN A 114 4.17 3.44 0.84
N VAL A 115 4.78 2.40 1.43
CA VAL A 115 5.89 1.66 0.83
C VAL A 115 5.39 0.89 -0.40
N MET A 116 6.01 1.13 -1.54
CA MET A 116 5.62 0.48 -2.80
C MET A 116 5.93 -1.02 -2.76
N GLY A 117 4.91 -1.85 -3.01
CA GLY A 117 5.02 -3.31 -3.01
C GLY A 117 6.07 -3.83 -4.01
N ALA A 118 6.30 -3.10 -5.10
CA ALA A 118 7.38 -3.32 -6.07
C ALA A 118 8.76 -3.59 -5.46
N HIS A 119 9.02 -3.03 -4.29
CA HIS A 119 10.34 -3.00 -3.67
C HIS A 119 10.57 -4.19 -2.72
N TRP A 120 9.64 -5.15 -2.63
CA TRP A 120 9.75 -6.29 -1.72
C TRP A 120 11.12 -6.99 -1.78
N ALA A 121 11.65 -7.23 -2.98
CA ALA A 121 12.93 -7.93 -3.16
C ALA A 121 14.13 -7.07 -2.72
N TRP A 122 14.09 -5.77 -3.02
CA TRP A 122 15.14 -4.83 -2.61
C TRP A 122 15.18 -4.64 -1.09
N LEU A 123 14.01 -4.69 -0.45
CA LEU A 123 13.84 -4.61 0.99
C LEU A 123 14.11 -5.95 1.71
N GLY A 124 14.47 -7.01 0.98
CA GLY A 124 14.84 -8.30 1.57
C GLY A 124 13.67 -9.22 1.94
N PHE A 125 12.44 -8.91 1.51
CA PHE A 125 11.31 -9.83 1.68
C PHE A 125 11.41 -11.02 0.73
N ALA A 126 10.85 -12.16 1.12
CA ALA A 126 10.83 -13.37 0.27
C ALA A 126 9.83 -13.25 -0.90
N SER A 127 8.79 -12.44 -0.75
CA SER A 127 7.79 -12.16 -1.78
C SER A 127 7.04 -10.86 -1.48
N VAL A 128 6.23 -10.40 -2.44
CA VAL A 128 5.33 -9.25 -2.19
C VAL A 128 4.29 -9.57 -1.13
N GLU A 129 3.81 -10.82 -1.05
CA GLU A 129 2.89 -11.27 0.00
C GLU A 129 3.52 -11.19 1.39
N ALA A 130 4.83 -11.45 1.52
CA ALA A 130 5.54 -11.27 2.79
C ALA A 130 5.59 -9.79 3.20
N LEU A 131 5.86 -8.88 2.26
CA LEU A 131 5.78 -7.44 2.53
C LEU A 131 4.35 -7.02 2.94
N VAL A 132 3.32 -7.56 2.28
CA VAL A 132 1.92 -7.26 2.61
C VAL A 132 1.53 -7.84 3.98
N ALA A 133 2.06 -9.00 4.35
CA ALA A 133 1.85 -9.58 5.66
C ALA A 133 2.49 -8.70 6.75
N GLU A 134 3.68 -8.17 6.50
CA GLU A 134 4.32 -7.21 7.39
C GLU A 134 3.51 -5.92 7.52
N ALA A 135 3.04 -5.35 6.40
CA ALA A 135 2.19 -4.16 6.45
C ALA A 135 0.87 -4.37 7.23
N ARG A 136 0.44 -5.63 7.42
CA ARG A 136 -0.74 -6.01 8.23
C ARG A 136 -0.40 -6.28 9.69
N SER A 137 0.87 -6.49 10.06
CA SER A 137 1.30 -6.92 11.39
C SER A 137 1.17 -5.80 12.42
N GLY A 138 1.54 -4.57 12.06
CA GLY A 138 1.75 -3.48 13.02
C GLY A 138 2.17 -2.17 12.35
N ALA A 139 2.24 -1.09 13.13
CA ALA A 139 2.91 0.14 12.70
C ALA A 139 4.42 0.12 12.95
N ALA A 140 4.89 -0.86 13.74
CA ALA A 140 6.29 -1.14 14.04
C ALA A 140 6.80 -2.29 13.17
#